data_AF-A0A4Y2X809-F1
#
_entry.id   AF-A0A4Y2X809-F1
#
_cell.length_a   1.000
_cell.length_b   1.000
_cell.length_c   1.000
_cell.angle_alpha   90.00
_cell.angle_beta   90.00
_cell.angle_gamma   90.00
#
_symmetry.space_group_name_H-M   'P 1'
#
loop_
_entity.id
_entity.type
_entity.pdbx_description
1 polymer ?
#
loop_
_entity_poly.entity_id
_entity_poly.type
_entity_poly.pdbx_seq_one_letter_code
_entity_poly.pdbx_strand_id
1 'polypeptide(L)'
;MKQFVKALPKEDECFKYLCDQFPGLSEAKLKEGVFEGPDNRKIMKDENFETKMETNERKAWESFKLVFTSFLGNKKDPNRKYIVEEMIKKVQDFRL
;
A
#
# COMPACT_ATOMS: atom_id res chain seq x y z
N MET A 1 -1.35 1.06 4.87
CA MET A 1 -2.04 -0.05 4.19
C MET A 1 -3.52 0.24 4.05
N LYS A 2 -4.23 0.45 5.16
CA LYS A 2 -5.67 0.75 5.16
C LYS A 2 -6.14 1.73 4.07
N GLN A 3 -5.53 2.92 4.05
CA GLN A 3 -5.90 4.00 3.13
C GLN A 3 -5.54 3.72 1.66
N PHE A 4 -4.54 2.87 1.41
CA PHE A 4 -4.15 2.44 0.07
C PHE A 4 -5.16 1.42 -0.45
N VAL A 5 -5.41 0.35 0.31
CA VAL A 5 -6.33 -0.73 -0.11
C VAL A 5 -7.77 -0.25 -0.24
N LYS A 6 -8.21 0.69 0.59
CA LYS A 6 -9.53 1.32 0.42
C LYS A 6 -9.69 1.99 -0.94
N ALA A 7 -8.63 2.64 -1.42
CA ALA A 7 -8.64 3.41 -2.66
C ALA A 7 -8.37 2.55 -3.93
N LEU A 8 -7.87 1.31 -3.80
CA LEU A 8 -7.76 0.38 -4.94
C LEU A 8 -9.14 0.11 -5.57
N PRO A 9 -9.25 0.13 -6.91
CA PRO A 9 -10.40 -0.45 -7.60
C PRO A 9 -10.52 -1.93 -7.21
N LYS A 10 -11.74 -2.41 -6.94
CA LYS A 10 -11.94 -3.77 -6.39
C LYS A 10 -11.91 -4.84 -7.48
N GLU A 11 -12.07 -4.40 -8.72
CA GLU A 11 -12.10 -5.20 -9.92
C GLU A 11 -10.69 -5.43 -10.50
N ASP A 12 -9.71 -4.63 -10.07
CA ASP A 12 -8.34 -4.64 -10.60
C ASP A 12 -7.53 -5.84 -10.10
N GLU A 13 -6.50 -6.20 -10.89
CA GLU A 13 -5.63 -7.36 -10.61
C GLU A 13 -4.91 -7.22 -9.26
N CYS A 14 -4.52 -6.00 -8.90
CA CYS A 14 -3.92 -5.66 -7.61
C CYS A 14 -4.82 -6.07 -6.42
N PHE A 15 -6.11 -5.73 -6.45
CA PHE A 15 -7.02 -6.09 -5.35
C PHE A 15 -7.32 -7.59 -5.33
N LYS A 16 -7.52 -8.22 -6.50
CA LYS A 16 -7.71 -9.67 -6.61
C LYS A 16 -6.52 -10.44 -6.04
N TYR A 17 -5.30 -9.98 -6.32
CA TYR A 17 -4.09 -10.57 -5.75
C TYR A 17 -4.06 -10.50 -4.22
N LEU A 18 -4.54 -9.42 -3.60
CA LEU A 18 -4.67 -9.33 -2.14
C LEU A 18 -5.64 -10.38 -1.60
N CYS A 19 -6.75 -10.65 -2.29
CA CYS A 19 -7.68 -11.71 -1.89
C CYS A 19 -7.00 -13.08 -1.92
N ASP A 20 -6.22 -13.37 -2.96
CA ASP A 20 -5.49 -14.64 -3.10
C ASP A 20 -4.37 -14.80 -2.06
N GLN A 21 -3.71 -13.71 -1.68
CA GLN A 21 -2.63 -13.74 -0.67
C GLN A 21 -3.13 -13.91 0.76
N PHE A 22 -4.42 -13.64 1.01
CA PHE A 22 -5.02 -13.67 2.33
C PHE A 22 -6.36 -14.40 2.34
N PRO A 23 -6.39 -15.71 2.02
CA PRO A 23 -7.64 -16.49 1.99
C PRO A 23 -8.32 -16.58 3.36
N GLY A 24 -7.60 -16.32 4.46
CA GLY A 24 -8.14 -16.25 5.81
C GLY A 24 -8.82 -14.91 6.17
N LEU A 25 -8.67 -13.88 5.34
CA LEU A 25 -9.35 -12.60 5.53
C LEU A 25 -10.59 -12.55 4.64
N SER A 26 -11.73 -12.18 5.23
CA SER A 26 -12.94 -11.89 4.46
C SER A 26 -12.70 -10.71 3.51
N GLU A 27 -13.32 -10.72 2.35
CA GLU A 27 -13.26 -9.60 1.38
C GLU A 27 -13.65 -8.25 2.01
N ALA A 28 -14.62 -8.23 2.94
CA ALA A 28 -15.00 -7.01 3.67
C ALA A 28 -13.83 -6.42 4.49
N LYS A 29 -13.06 -7.26 5.18
CA LYS A 29 -11.83 -6.84 5.89
C LYS A 29 -10.78 -6.31 4.93
N LEU A 30 -10.60 -6.97 3.78
CA LEU A 30 -9.66 -6.53 2.75
C LEU A 30 -10.08 -5.15 2.18
N LYS A 31 -11.35 -4.98 1.80
CA LYS A 31 -11.91 -3.70 1.31
C LYS A 31 -11.74 -2.58 2.33
N GLU A 32 -11.96 -2.89 3.61
CA GLU A 32 -11.77 -1.94 4.70
C GLU A 32 -10.30 -1.72 5.06
N GLY A 33 -9.38 -2.45 4.44
CA GLY A 33 -7.96 -2.36 4.64
C GLY A 33 -7.52 -2.76 6.06
N VAL A 34 -8.23 -3.73 6.64
CA VAL A 34 -7.97 -4.30 7.96
C VAL A 34 -6.92 -5.38 7.82
N PHE A 35 -5.67 -5.00 8.08
CA PHE A 35 -4.49 -5.86 8.04
C PHE A 35 -3.75 -5.79 9.37
N GLU A 36 -3.19 -6.90 9.82
CA GLU A 36 -2.35 -6.93 11.01
C GLU A 36 -0.90 -6.57 10.67
N GLY A 37 -0.07 -6.33 11.70
CA GLY A 37 1.34 -6.02 11.52
C GLY A 37 2.10 -7.01 10.62
N PRO A 38 1.95 -8.34 10.83
CA PRO A 38 2.54 -9.35 9.96
C PRO A 38 2.06 -9.27 8.50
N ASP A 39 0.77 -9.08 8.26
CA ASP A 39 0.19 -8.99 6.91
C ASP A 39 0.77 -7.81 6.14
N ASN A 40 0.84 -6.64 6.79
CA ASN A 40 1.44 -5.45 6.22
C ASN A 40 2.89 -5.68 5.82
N ARG A 41 3.67 -6.35 6.69
CA ARG A 41 5.08 -6.69 6.40
C ARG A 41 5.23 -7.72 5.28
N LYS A 42 4.29 -8.66 5.14
CA LYS A 42 4.26 -9.64 4.05
C LYS A 42 4.13 -8.92 2.71
N ILE A 43 3.09 -8.08 2.56
CA ILE A 43 2.83 -7.37 1.30
C ILE A 43 3.91 -6.33 0.97
N MET A 44 4.47 -5.66 1.96
CA MET A 44 5.57 -4.71 1.76
C MET A 44 6.83 -5.31 1.14
N LYS A 45 7.00 -6.63 1.23
CA LYS A 45 8.15 -7.37 0.69
C LYS A 45 7.79 -8.20 -0.53
N ASP A 46 6.52 -8.20 -0.94
CA ASP A 46 6.04 -9.03 -2.03
C ASP A 46 6.22 -8.30 -3.36
N GLU A 47 7.33 -8.58 -4.04
CA GLU A 47 7.62 -7.97 -5.34
C GLU A 47 6.59 -8.37 -6.41
N ASN A 48 5.94 -9.54 -6.27
CA ASN A 48 4.91 -9.96 -7.21
C ASN A 48 3.67 -9.07 -7.09
N PHE A 49 3.35 -8.56 -5.89
CA PHE A 49 2.24 -7.63 -5.71
C PHE A 49 2.41 -6.37 -6.56
N GLU A 50 3.65 -5.87 -6.70
CA GLU A 50 3.95 -4.69 -7.51
C GLU A 50 3.72 -4.93 -9.00
N THR A 51 3.90 -6.18 -9.45
CA THR A 51 3.63 -6.56 -10.86
C THR A 51 2.14 -6.56 -11.20
N LYS A 52 1.26 -6.54 -10.19
CA LYS A 52 -0.21 -6.53 -10.35
C LYS A 52 -0.79 -5.13 -10.39
N MET A 53 0.04 -4.11 -10.24
CA MET A 53 -0.38 -2.71 -10.16
C MET A 53 -0.30 -2.03 -11.51
N GLU A 54 -1.32 -1.23 -11.79
CA GLU A 54 -1.28 -0.24 -12.86
C GLU A 54 -0.26 0.87 -12.57
N THR A 55 0.09 1.65 -13.59
CA THR A 55 1.17 2.65 -13.49
C THR A 55 0.97 3.65 -12.33
N ASN A 56 -0.26 4.13 -12.13
CA ASN A 56 -0.55 5.10 -11.06
C ASN A 56 -0.60 4.45 -9.67
N GLU A 57 -1.13 3.23 -9.59
CA GLU A 57 -1.12 2.42 -8.37
C GLU A 57 0.30 2.14 -7.91
N ARG A 58 1.18 1.75 -8.83
CA ARG A 58 2.59 1.48 -8.56
C ARG A 58 3.32 2.72 -8.04
N LYS A 59 3.11 3.89 -8.66
CA LYS A 59 3.70 5.16 -8.18
C LYS A 59 3.25 5.49 -6.75
N ALA A 60 1.96 5.32 -6.46
CA ALA A 60 1.41 5.53 -5.12
C ALA A 60 1.97 4.50 -4.12
N TRP A 61 2.10 3.24 -4.53
CA TRP A 61 2.67 2.16 -3.74
C TRP A 61 4.14 2.38 -3.41
N GLU A 62 4.97 2.76 -4.37
CA GLU A 62 6.40 3.05 -4.17
C GLU A 62 6.59 4.18 -3.15
N SER A 63 5.82 5.26 -3.27
CA SER A 63 5.82 6.34 -2.26
C SER A 63 5.31 5.86 -0.90
N PHE A 64 4.32 4.97 -0.87
CA PHE A 64 3.83 4.38 0.37
C PHE A 64 4.89 3.47 1.03
N LYS A 65 5.60 2.63 0.27
CA LYS A 65 6.73 1.81 0.74
C LYS A 65 7.84 2.68 1.31
N LEU A 66 8.18 3.79 0.63
CA LEU A 66 9.20 4.72 1.09
C LEU A 66 8.85 5.31 2.46
N VAL A 67 7.61 5.76 2.66
CA VAL A 67 7.13 6.22 3.98
C VAL A 67 7.15 5.07 4.99
N PHE A 68 6.62 3.90 4.63
CA PHE A 68 6.54 2.76 5.55
C PHE A 68 7.91 2.34 6.07
N THR A 69 8.91 2.24 5.18
CA THR A 69 10.28 1.86 5.53
C THR A 69 11.05 2.95 6.26
N SER A 70 10.90 4.22 5.87
CA SER A 70 11.57 5.34 6.54
C SER A 70 11.03 5.63 7.94
N PHE A 71 9.75 5.34 8.21
CA PHE A 71 9.12 5.63 9.51
C PHE A 71 9.20 4.47 10.51
N LEU A 72 9.34 3.23 10.05
CA LEU A 72 9.48 2.07 10.91
C LEU A 72 10.93 1.76 11.30
N GLY A 73 11.90 2.48 10.73
CA GLY A 73 13.32 2.39 11.12
C GLY A 73 13.68 3.35 12.25
N ASN A 74 14.71 3.01 13.03
CA ASN A 74 15.31 3.89 14.05
C ASN A 74 16.05 5.12 13.45
N LYS A 75 15.97 5.33 12.13
CA LYS A 75 16.58 6.48 11.45
C LYS A 75 15.56 7.61 11.35
N LYS A 76 15.88 8.74 11.99
CA LYS A 76 15.19 10.00 11.69
C LYS A 76 15.73 10.53 10.37
N ASP A 77 14.97 10.31 9.30
CA ASP A 77 15.24 10.97 8.02
C ASP A 77 15.00 12.49 8.20
N PRO A 78 15.99 13.37 7.91
CA PRO A 78 15.81 14.82 8.01
C PRO A 78 14.71 15.36 7.06
N ASN A 79 14.38 14.62 6.00
CA ASN A 79 13.35 14.98 5.01
C ASN A 79 12.00 14.31 5.26
N ARG A 80 11.78 13.76 6.46
CA ARG A 80 10.54 13.05 6.86
C ARG A 80 9.24 13.79 6.48
N LYS A 81 9.21 15.12 6.63
CA LYS A 81 8.04 15.95 6.29
C LYS A 81 7.76 15.91 4.79
N TYR A 82 8.79 16.15 3.97
CA TYR A 82 8.68 16.14 2.52
C TYR A 82 8.24 14.78 1.97
N ILE A 83 8.82 13.69 2.49
CA ILE A 83 8.48 12.32 2.05
C ILE A 83 6.99 12.02 2.28
N VAL A 84 6.42 12.49 3.40
CA VAL A 84 4.99 12.32 3.69
C VAL A 84 4.12 13.19 2.78
N GLU A 85 4.50 14.45 2.56
CA GLU A 85 3.78 15.36 1.67
C GLU A 85 3.72 14.82 0.23
N GLU A 86 4.85 14.32 -0.28
CA GLU A 86 4.94 13.70 -1.60
C GLU A 86 4.05 12.45 -1.70
N MET A 87 4.06 11.59 -0.68
CA MET A 87 3.20 10.41 -0.63
C MET A 87 1.72 10.79 -0.61
N ILE A 88 1.32 11.79 0.20
CA ILE A 88 -0.07 12.27 0.24
C ILE A 88 -0.51 12.74 -1.14
N LYS A 89 0.35 13.51 -1.83
CA LYS A 89 0.06 13.98 -3.19
C LYS A 89 -0.16 12.83 -4.17
N LYS A 90 0.75 11.84 -4.21
CA LYS A 90 0.60 10.69 -5.12
C LYS A 90 -0.60 9.81 -4.79
N VAL A 91 -0.93 9.66 -3.49
CA VAL A 91 -2.14 8.93 -3.07
C VAL A 91 -3.42 9.70 -3.41
N GLN A 92 -3.39 11.03 -3.41
CA GLN A 92 -4.51 11.85 -3.91
C GLN A 92 -4.65 11.73 -5.42
N ASP A 93 -3.55 11.83 -6.18
CA ASP A 93 -3.56 11.65 -7.64
C ASP A 93 -4.01 10.24 -8.06
N PHE A 94 -3.76 9.23 -7.21
CA PHE A 94 -4.27 7.87 -7.40
C PHE A 94 -5.78 7.75 -7.12
N ARG A 95 -6.34 8.60 -6.24
CA ARG A 95 -7.77 8.57 -5.87
C ARG A 95 -8.66 9.34 -6.85
N LEU A 96 -8.08 10.11 -7.78
CA LEU A 96 -8.74 10.94 -8.77
C LEU A 96 -8.64 10.29 -10.16
#